data_AF-A0A183U3U9-F1
#
_entry.id   AF-A0A183U3U9-F1
#
_cell.length_a   1.000
_cell.length_b   1.000
_cell.length_c   1.000
_cell.angle_alpha   90.00
_cell.angle_beta   90.00
_cell.angle_gamma   90.00
#
_symmetry.space_group_name_H-M   'P 1'
#
loop_
_entity.id
_entity.type
_entity.pdbx_description
1 polymer ?
#
loop_
_entity_poly.entity_id
_entity_poly.type
_entity_poly.pdbx_seq_one_letter_code
_entity_poly.pdbx_strand_id
1 'polypeptide(L)'
;LARLRNITGTDASQKLLEISPFEVKSMLFSLLSGRLLEDLSEEAGTGAKEQRTGMGSIRKQIEERRSMRRSLHAVKGSSHSVDMTLLELPEVEDESEESEDFQFGIWLRHRRIDGALNRVPPEFFATVWDTVRRFPRGLSINRIVLHWGLTQEMTRREIKFALQVEQVLNQISEPEYREMIIETLALLGKMDILLKTDRPNIPHDHAFDVDAVVKRANKIFVEHNRQMETIVMECCASGKRCDGAQGMCQHFYDSAPAGEYGTAHYLIKALMEILGPAN
;
A
#
# COMPACT_ATOMS: atom_id res chain seq x y z
N LEU A 1 3.70 4.52 22.91
CA LEU A 1 4.08 5.29 24.12
C LEU A 1 5.19 6.29 23.88
N ALA A 2 6.38 5.87 23.43
CA ALA A 2 7.50 6.80 23.15
C ALA A 2 7.07 7.99 22.27
N ARG A 3 6.45 7.70 21.12
CA ARG A 3 5.89 8.74 20.24
C ARG A 3 4.69 9.45 20.83
N LEU A 4 3.73 8.69 21.37
CA LEU A 4 2.47 9.21 21.92
C LEU A 4 2.68 10.20 23.09
N ARG A 5 3.74 10.03 23.88
CA ARG A 5 4.03 10.87 25.05
C ARG A 5 5.32 11.66 24.89
N ASN A 6 5.92 11.65 23.69
CA ASN A 6 7.21 12.26 23.37
C ASN A 6 8.30 11.97 24.42
N ILE A 7 8.41 10.70 24.83
CA ILE A 7 9.38 10.20 25.81
C ILE A 7 10.39 9.26 25.14
N THR A 8 11.54 9.08 25.76
CA THR A 8 12.58 8.16 25.26
C THR A 8 12.08 6.72 25.20
N GLY A 9 12.70 5.88 24.37
CA GLY A 9 12.31 4.47 24.23
C GLY A 9 12.46 3.69 25.54
N THR A 10 13.49 3.99 26.32
CA THR A 10 13.73 3.40 27.65
C THR A 10 12.66 3.83 28.64
N ASP A 11 12.31 5.11 28.69
CA ASP A 11 11.26 5.62 29.60
C ASP A 11 9.87 5.09 29.20
N ALA A 12 9.62 4.94 27.90
CA ALA A 12 8.41 4.32 27.39
C ALA A 12 8.29 2.86 27.81
N SER A 13 9.41 2.12 27.83
CA SER A 13 9.43 0.72 28.26
C SER A 13 9.18 0.59 29.76
N GLN A 14 9.74 1.48 30.59
CA GLN A 14 9.48 1.50 32.03
C GLN A 14 8.03 1.88 32.33
N LYS A 15 7.52 2.96 31.72
CA LYS A 15 6.12 3.35 31.87
C LYS A 15 5.15 2.29 31.39
N LEU A 16 5.49 1.48 30.39
CA LEU A 16 4.63 0.36 29.95
C LEU A 16 4.42 -0.66 31.08
N LEU A 17 5.41 -0.86 31.95
CA LEU A 17 5.32 -1.77 33.10
C LEU A 17 4.43 -1.24 34.22
N GLU A 18 4.18 0.08 34.25
CA GLU A 18 3.35 0.77 35.25
C GLU A 18 1.88 0.88 34.84
N ILE A 19 1.57 0.61 33.56
CA ILE A 19 0.21 0.72 33.02
C ILE A 19 -0.64 -0.47 33.47
N SER A 20 -1.91 -0.21 33.80
CA SER A 20 -2.83 -1.26 34.23
C SER A 20 -3.11 -2.26 33.10
N PRO A 21 -3.42 -3.54 33.41
CA PRO A 21 -3.77 -4.53 32.38
C PRO A 21 -4.93 -4.10 31.48
N PHE A 22 -5.88 -3.33 32.02
CA PHE A 22 -7.02 -2.80 31.26
C PHE A 22 -6.57 -1.76 30.21
N GLU A 23 -5.71 -0.83 30.60
CA GLU A 23 -5.17 0.18 29.69
C GLU A 23 -4.27 -0.44 28.62
N VAL A 24 -3.42 -1.41 28.99
CA VAL A 24 -2.61 -2.15 28.00
C VAL A 24 -3.52 -2.84 26.97
N LYS A 25 -4.59 -3.50 27.43
CA LYS A 25 -5.58 -4.14 26.54
C LYS A 25 -6.25 -3.12 25.62
N SER A 26 -6.65 -1.96 26.15
CA SER A 26 -7.28 -0.88 25.36
C SER A 26 -6.32 -0.31 24.31
N MET A 27 -5.05 -0.09 24.69
CA MET A 27 -4.00 0.38 23.78
C MET A 27 -3.70 -0.64 22.68
N LEU A 28 -3.59 -1.93 23.03
CA LEU A 28 -3.41 -3.00 22.05
C LEU A 28 -4.60 -3.10 21.11
N PHE A 29 -5.82 -3.02 21.62
CA PHE A 29 -7.03 -3.04 20.81
C PHE A 29 -7.04 -1.88 19.83
N SER A 30 -6.72 -0.66 20.27
CA SER A 30 -6.65 0.54 19.42
C SER A 30 -5.54 0.41 18.37
N LEU A 31 -4.38 -0.15 18.73
CA LEU A 31 -3.26 -0.36 17.81
C LEU A 31 -3.59 -1.39 16.73
N LEU A 32 -4.18 -2.52 17.12
CA LEU A 32 -4.53 -3.63 16.22
C LEU A 32 -5.78 -3.35 15.38
N SER A 33 -6.65 -2.46 15.84
CA SER A 33 -7.82 -1.99 15.07
C SER A 33 -7.49 -0.84 14.12
N GLY A 34 -6.28 -0.27 14.20
CA GLY A 34 -5.87 0.90 13.42
C GLY A 34 -6.35 2.24 14.01
N ARG A 35 -7.18 2.23 15.05
CA ARG A 35 -7.80 3.41 15.66
C ARG A 35 -6.86 4.26 16.51
N LEU A 36 -5.76 3.69 17.01
CA LEU A 36 -4.79 4.39 17.88
C LEU A 36 -4.26 5.69 17.25
N LEU A 37 -4.30 5.80 15.93
CA LEU A 37 -3.82 6.98 15.20
C LEU A 37 -4.96 7.81 14.59
N GLU A 38 -6.17 7.26 14.47
CA GLU A 38 -7.38 8.00 14.02
C GLU A 38 -7.90 8.90 15.17
N ASP A 39 -7.91 8.39 16.40
CA ASP A 39 -8.47 9.07 17.59
C ASP A 39 -7.69 10.32 18.06
N LEU A 40 -6.63 10.73 17.34
CA LEU A 40 -5.82 11.92 17.67
C LEU A 40 -6.12 13.11 16.76
N SER A 41 -6.95 12.94 15.71
CA SER A 41 -7.27 13.99 14.75
C SER A 41 -8.64 14.64 14.97
N GLU A 42 -9.50 14.12 15.85
CA GLU A 42 -10.89 14.59 15.93
C GLU A 42 -11.36 14.75 17.39
N GLU A 43 -11.24 15.98 17.92
CA GLU A 43 -12.32 16.53 18.75
C GLU A 43 -13.53 16.85 17.85
N ALA A 44 -14.16 15.84 17.25
CA ALA A 44 -15.40 16.02 16.52
C ALA A 44 -16.21 14.72 16.41
N GLY A 45 -17.32 14.67 17.16
CA GLY A 45 -18.58 14.08 16.71
C GLY A 45 -18.60 12.61 16.25
N THR A 46 -19.00 11.75 17.19
CA THR A 46 -19.73 10.49 16.99
C THR A 46 -20.25 10.20 15.56
N GLY A 47 -19.69 9.16 14.93
CA GLY A 47 -20.25 8.56 13.72
C GLY A 47 -19.56 7.26 13.36
N ALA A 48 -20.14 6.13 13.74
CA ALA A 48 -19.68 4.81 13.33
C ALA A 48 -19.77 4.67 11.80
N LYS A 49 -18.65 4.86 11.12
CA LYS A 49 -18.41 4.29 9.78
C LYS A 49 -17.06 3.62 9.80
N GLU A 50 -17.07 2.36 9.41
CA GLU A 50 -15.91 1.50 9.20
C GLU A 50 -15.16 1.94 7.93
N GLN A 51 -14.78 3.22 7.85
CA GLN A 51 -13.99 3.78 6.77
C GLN A 51 -12.54 3.82 7.23
N ARG A 52 -11.80 2.75 6.91
CA ARG A 52 -10.33 2.70 6.92
C ARG A 52 -9.77 3.66 5.87
N THR A 53 -10.05 4.94 5.98
CA THR A 53 -9.63 5.97 5.02
C THR A 53 -8.70 6.95 5.70
N GLY A 54 -7.56 6.45 6.19
CA GLY A 54 -6.34 7.26 6.21
C GLY A 54 -5.93 7.51 4.77
N MET A 55 -6.52 8.52 4.12
CA MET A 55 -6.08 9.00 2.81
C MET A 55 -4.59 9.33 2.93
N GLY A 56 -3.74 8.49 2.33
CA GLY A 56 -2.29 8.64 2.49
C GLY A 56 -1.83 10.01 2.00
N SER A 57 -0.83 10.59 2.67
CA SER A 57 -0.21 11.88 2.33
C SER A 57 0.11 12.03 0.83
N ILE A 58 0.54 10.95 0.19
CA ILE A 58 0.85 10.90 -1.25
C ILE A 58 -0.38 11.12 -2.13
N ARG A 59 -1.56 10.65 -1.72
CA ARG A 59 -2.80 10.86 -2.49
C ARG A 59 -3.17 12.35 -2.50
N LYS A 60 -3.14 13.03 -1.35
CA LYS A 60 -3.43 14.47 -1.22
C LYS A 60 -2.48 15.29 -2.10
N GLN A 61 -1.17 15.02 -2.02
CA GLN A 61 -0.17 15.70 -2.86
C GLN A 61 -0.42 15.50 -4.37
N ILE A 62 -0.79 14.29 -4.80
CA ILE A 62 -1.09 14.01 -6.21
C ILE A 62 -2.37 14.75 -6.66
N GLU A 63 -3.41 14.78 -5.83
CA GLU A 63 -4.67 15.46 -6.10
C GLU A 63 -4.47 16.98 -6.21
N GLU A 64 -3.73 17.60 -5.28
CA GLU A 64 -3.38 19.03 -5.29
C GLU A 64 -2.57 19.41 -6.54
N ARG A 65 -1.52 18.65 -6.86
CA ARG A 65 -0.69 18.87 -8.07
C ARG A 65 -1.50 18.69 -9.37
N ARG A 66 -2.46 17.77 -9.41
CA ARG A 66 -3.38 17.63 -10.54
C ARG A 66 -4.31 18.83 -10.68
N SER A 67 -4.84 19.35 -9.56
CA SER A 67 -5.68 20.54 -9.55
C SER A 67 -4.94 21.75 -10.11
N MET A 68 -3.71 22.01 -9.63
CA MET A 68 -2.85 23.09 -10.14
C MET A 68 -2.55 22.98 -11.64
N ARG A 69 -2.28 21.77 -12.15
CA ARG A 69 -2.05 21.59 -13.59
C ARG A 69 -3.31 21.84 -14.42
N ARG A 70 -4.48 21.46 -13.91
CA ARG A 70 -5.77 21.71 -14.57
C ARG A 70 -6.11 23.20 -14.62
N SER A 71 -5.89 23.94 -13.54
CA SER A 71 -6.10 25.40 -13.53
C SER A 71 -5.16 26.12 -14.51
N LEU A 72 -3.87 25.76 -14.53
CA LEU A 72 -2.90 26.30 -15.50
C LEU A 72 -3.27 25.99 -16.96
N HIS A 73 -3.81 24.80 -17.25
CA HIS A 73 -4.29 24.46 -18.58
C HIS A 73 -5.58 25.19 -18.98
N ALA A 74 -6.50 25.45 -18.04
CA ALA A 74 -7.71 26.22 -18.29
C ALA A 74 -7.40 27.68 -18.64
N VAL A 75 -6.40 28.29 -17.99
CA VAL A 75 -5.94 29.65 -18.28
C VAL A 75 -5.29 29.75 -19.67
N LYS A 76 -4.60 28.70 -20.12
CA LYS A 76 -3.91 28.67 -21.42
C LYS A 76 -4.80 28.32 -22.62
N GLY A 77 -6.05 27.91 -22.38
CA GLY A 77 -7.03 27.51 -23.40
C GLY A 77 -7.92 28.64 -23.93
N SER A 78 -7.83 29.86 -23.37
CA SER A 78 -8.60 31.02 -23.84
C SER A 78 -7.72 31.92 -24.71
N SER A 79 -7.52 31.54 -25.97
CA SER A 79 -6.98 32.45 -26.99
C SER A 79 -8.11 33.37 -27.49
N HIS A 80 -8.42 34.41 -26.74
CA HIS A 80 -9.02 35.61 -27.30
C HIS A 80 -8.37 36.85 -26.68
N SER A 81 -7.71 37.61 -27.55
CA SER A 81 -7.16 38.94 -27.33
C SER A 81 -8.20 39.89 -26.74
N VAL A 82 -7.96 40.51 -25.58
CA VAL A 82 -8.17 41.95 -25.31
C VAL A 82 -7.36 42.35 -24.06
N ASP A 83 -6.52 43.36 -24.27
CA ASP A 83 -6.04 44.44 -23.40
C ASP A 83 -5.55 44.22 -21.96
N MET A 84 -4.39 44.83 -21.72
CA MET A 84 -3.59 44.82 -20.50
C MET A 84 -4.13 45.89 -19.54
N THR A 85 -4.98 45.52 -18.59
CA THR A 85 -5.25 46.36 -17.42
C THR A 85 -4.76 45.65 -16.16
N LEU A 86 -3.77 46.28 -15.52
CA LEU A 86 -3.26 45.99 -14.19
C LEU A 86 -4.42 46.09 -13.19
N LEU A 87 -5.03 44.97 -12.82
CA LEU A 87 -5.96 44.88 -11.70
C LEU A 87 -5.33 43.98 -10.64
N GLU A 88 -5.04 44.62 -9.51
CA GLU A 88 -4.52 44.02 -8.29
C GLU A 88 -5.35 42.78 -7.92
N LEU A 89 -4.64 41.68 -7.73
CA LEU A 89 -5.17 40.47 -7.11
C LEU A 89 -5.72 40.85 -5.73
N PRO A 90 -6.91 40.36 -5.32
CA PRO A 90 -7.24 40.38 -3.92
C PRO A 90 -6.23 39.49 -3.20
N GLU A 91 -5.50 40.06 -2.25
CA GLU A 91 -4.81 39.31 -1.21
C GLU A 91 -5.87 38.48 -0.50
N VAL A 92 -6.01 37.22 -0.89
CA VAL A 92 -6.68 36.22 -0.07
C VAL A 92 -5.81 36.07 1.16
N GLU A 93 -6.27 36.69 2.24
CA GLU A 93 -5.78 36.47 3.59
C GLU A 93 -5.70 34.95 3.82
N ASP A 94 -4.48 34.46 4.02
CA ASP A 94 -4.17 33.09 4.47
C ASP A 94 -4.85 32.89 5.84
N GLU A 95 -6.14 32.53 5.81
CA GLU A 95 -6.83 32.00 6.97
C GLU A 95 -6.28 30.60 7.25
N SER A 96 -5.22 30.58 8.07
CA SER A 96 -4.73 29.42 8.81
C SER A 96 -4.57 28.15 7.99
N GLU A 97 -3.40 27.99 7.36
CA GLU A 97 -2.81 26.69 7.15
C GLU A 97 -2.60 26.03 8.53
N GLU A 98 -3.65 25.40 9.07
CA GLU A 98 -3.48 24.29 9.98
C GLU A 98 -2.71 23.24 9.18
N SER A 99 -1.39 23.27 9.33
CA SER A 99 -0.51 22.21 8.88
C SER A 99 -0.94 20.94 9.62
N GLU A 100 -1.94 20.24 9.08
CA GLU A 100 -2.28 18.88 9.48
C GLU A 100 -0.97 18.09 9.44
N ASP A 101 -0.39 17.85 10.61
CA ASP A 101 0.93 17.24 10.75
C ASP A 101 0.95 15.95 9.94
N PHE A 102 1.70 15.98 8.84
CA PHE A 102 1.79 14.90 7.86
C PHE A 102 2.24 13.62 8.55
N GLN A 103 1.30 12.72 8.82
CA GLN A 103 1.62 11.52 9.58
C GLN A 103 2.15 10.41 8.66
N PHE A 104 3.43 10.51 8.30
CA PHE A 104 4.15 9.44 7.63
C PHE A 104 4.23 8.18 8.51
N GLY A 105 4.01 7.03 7.89
CA GLY A 105 4.19 5.72 8.47
C GLY A 105 2.92 5.09 9.03
N ILE A 106 1.71 5.59 8.72
CA ILE A 106 0.45 4.94 9.13
C ILE A 106 0.35 3.55 8.51
N TRP A 107 0.37 3.47 7.18
CA TRP A 107 0.19 2.21 6.46
C TRP A 107 1.43 1.34 6.54
N LEU A 108 2.63 1.92 6.57
CA LEU A 108 3.86 1.16 6.79
C LEU A 108 3.82 0.43 8.15
N ARG A 109 3.34 1.09 9.21
CA ARG A 109 3.17 0.43 10.52
C ARG A 109 2.10 -0.63 10.48
N HIS A 110 0.96 -0.37 9.83
CA HIS A 110 -0.10 -1.36 9.67
C HIS A 110 0.43 -2.63 9.02
N ARG A 111 1.16 -2.50 7.91
CA ARG A 111 1.80 -3.63 7.21
C ARG A 111 2.82 -4.35 8.08
N ARG A 112 3.63 -3.62 8.85
CA ARG A 112 4.60 -4.24 9.78
C ARG A 112 3.92 -5.04 10.87
N ILE A 113 2.80 -4.55 11.41
CA ILE A 113 2.03 -5.24 12.43
C ILE A 113 1.37 -6.48 11.85
N ASP A 114 0.64 -6.35 10.74
CA ASP A 114 -0.08 -7.47 10.13
C ASP A 114 0.88 -8.55 9.62
N GLY A 115 1.98 -8.14 8.98
CA GLY A 115 3.01 -9.07 8.50
C GLY A 115 3.75 -9.78 9.64
N ALA A 116 3.97 -9.11 10.77
CA ALA A 116 4.57 -9.74 11.96
C ALA A 116 3.60 -10.72 12.65
N LEU A 117 2.29 -10.48 12.53
CA LEU A 117 1.24 -11.33 13.07
C LEU A 117 0.75 -12.40 12.09
N ASN A 118 1.33 -12.49 10.88
CA ASN A 118 0.86 -13.37 9.80
C ASN A 118 -0.64 -13.22 9.51
N ARG A 119 -1.16 -11.99 9.62
CA ARG A 119 -2.57 -11.73 9.31
C ARG A 119 -2.78 -11.78 7.81
N VAL A 120 -3.87 -12.40 7.39
CA VAL A 120 -4.25 -12.51 5.99
C VAL A 120 -5.72 -12.15 5.80
N PRO A 121 -6.12 -11.68 4.60
CA PRO A 121 -7.52 -11.45 4.29
C PRO A 121 -8.40 -12.72 4.44
N PRO A 122 -9.72 -12.57 4.63
CA PRO A 122 -10.62 -13.72 4.65
C PRO A 122 -10.57 -14.48 3.32
N GLU A 123 -10.72 -15.82 3.39
CA GLU A 123 -10.60 -16.75 2.25
C GLU A 123 -9.25 -16.65 1.48
N PHE A 124 -8.20 -16.07 2.08
CA PHE A 124 -6.90 -15.90 1.43
C PHE A 124 -6.32 -17.22 0.91
N PHE A 125 -6.23 -18.26 1.75
CA PHE A 125 -5.64 -19.54 1.34
C PHE A 125 -6.45 -20.22 0.23
N ALA A 126 -7.78 -20.14 0.28
CA ALA A 126 -8.63 -20.66 -0.78
C ALA A 126 -8.38 -19.92 -2.10
N THR A 127 -8.20 -18.60 -2.04
CA THR A 127 -7.86 -17.75 -3.19
C THR A 127 -6.48 -18.08 -3.75
N VAL A 128 -5.48 -18.31 -2.90
CA VAL A 128 -4.13 -18.74 -3.32
C VAL A 128 -4.18 -20.13 -3.96
N TRP A 129 -4.97 -21.05 -3.43
CA TRP A 129 -5.19 -22.37 -4.03
C TRP A 129 -5.77 -22.26 -5.45
N ASP A 130 -6.84 -21.46 -5.59
CA ASP A 130 -7.48 -21.21 -6.89
C ASP A 130 -6.48 -20.56 -7.86
N THR A 131 -5.61 -19.67 -7.36
CA THR A 131 -4.56 -19.02 -8.14
C THR A 131 -3.51 -20.05 -8.59
N VAL A 132 -2.85 -20.76 -7.67
CA VAL A 132 -1.78 -21.74 -7.97
C VAL A 132 -2.24 -22.76 -9.01
N ARG A 133 -3.50 -23.21 -8.94
CA ARG A 133 -4.08 -24.17 -9.89
C ARG A 133 -4.08 -23.66 -11.34
N ARG A 134 -4.13 -22.33 -11.55
CA ARG A 134 -4.12 -21.70 -12.87
C ARG A 134 -2.72 -21.52 -13.46
N PHE A 135 -1.67 -21.62 -12.65
CA PHE A 135 -0.28 -21.40 -13.08
C PHE A 135 0.43 -22.75 -13.25
N PRO A 136 0.72 -23.22 -14.49
CA PRO A 136 1.21 -24.59 -14.74
C PRO A 136 2.56 -24.92 -14.11
N ARG A 137 3.38 -23.91 -13.83
CA ARG A 137 4.68 -24.09 -13.14
C ARG A 137 4.63 -23.59 -11.69
N GLY A 138 3.45 -23.19 -11.20
CA GLY A 138 3.26 -22.63 -9.87
C GLY A 138 3.65 -21.17 -9.74
N LEU A 139 3.68 -20.71 -8.50
CA LEU A 139 4.05 -19.33 -8.12
C LEU A 139 5.41 -19.36 -7.41
N SER A 140 6.32 -18.48 -7.80
CA SER A 140 7.58 -18.23 -7.09
C SER A 140 7.40 -17.05 -6.15
N ILE A 141 7.66 -17.26 -4.86
CA ILE A 141 7.63 -16.25 -3.80
C ILE A 141 8.93 -16.35 -3.03
N ASN A 142 9.70 -15.25 -2.96
CA ASN A 142 11.02 -15.22 -2.32
C ASN A 142 11.92 -16.40 -2.76
N ARG A 143 11.91 -16.70 -4.06
CA ARG A 143 12.63 -17.81 -4.72
C ARG A 143 12.17 -19.23 -4.34
N ILE A 144 11.08 -19.37 -3.60
CA ILE A 144 10.47 -20.66 -3.26
C ILE A 144 9.23 -20.86 -4.12
N VAL A 145 9.12 -22.03 -4.74
CA VAL A 145 8.04 -22.32 -5.69
C VAL A 145 6.91 -23.09 -5.01
N LEU A 146 5.74 -22.47 -4.95
CA LEU A 146 4.46 -23.13 -4.70
C LEU A 146 4.02 -23.82 -6.00
N HIS A 147 4.41 -25.08 -6.15
CA HIS A 147 4.15 -25.85 -7.37
C HIS A 147 2.65 -26.18 -7.53
N TRP A 148 2.17 -26.16 -8.77
CA TRP A 148 0.76 -26.47 -9.11
C TRP A 148 0.32 -27.85 -8.61
N GLY A 149 1.23 -28.82 -8.54
CA GLY A 149 0.96 -30.18 -8.05
C GLY A 149 0.41 -30.22 -6.61
N LEU A 150 0.72 -29.21 -5.79
CA LEU A 150 0.14 -29.08 -4.44
C LEU A 150 -1.40 -29.04 -4.48
N THR A 151 -1.99 -28.46 -5.53
CA THR A 151 -3.45 -28.38 -5.67
C THR A 151 -4.08 -29.67 -6.19
N GLN A 152 -3.27 -30.65 -6.62
CA GLN A 152 -3.75 -32.00 -6.96
C GLN A 152 -3.77 -32.91 -5.74
N GLU A 153 -2.82 -32.71 -4.83
CA GLU A 153 -2.68 -33.50 -3.61
C GLU A 153 -3.54 -32.99 -2.44
N MET A 154 -3.87 -31.70 -2.45
CA MET A 154 -4.57 -31.02 -1.35
C MET A 154 -5.78 -30.24 -1.83
N THR A 155 -6.78 -30.12 -0.96
CA THR A 155 -8.04 -29.43 -1.30
C THR A 155 -8.03 -27.94 -0.92
N ARG A 156 -8.92 -27.18 -1.57
CA ARG A 156 -9.04 -25.71 -1.46
C ARG A 156 -9.15 -25.15 -0.03
N ARG A 157 -9.73 -25.91 0.91
CA ARG A 157 -9.96 -25.49 2.30
C ARG A 157 -9.20 -26.32 3.32
N GLU A 158 -8.19 -27.05 2.85
CA GLU A 158 -7.38 -27.92 3.70
C GLU A 158 -6.33 -27.13 4.48
N ILE A 159 -6.21 -27.42 5.77
CA ILE A 159 -5.20 -26.79 6.65
C ILE A 159 -3.78 -27.10 6.15
N LYS A 160 -3.54 -28.29 5.59
CA LYS A 160 -2.22 -28.69 5.07
C LYS A 160 -1.73 -27.73 3.97
N PHE A 161 -2.61 -27.32 3.05
CA PHE A 161 -2.28 -26.35 2.02
C PHE A 161 -1.97 -24.97 2.63
N ALA A 162 -2.79 -24.52 3.58
CA ALA A 162 -2.58 -23.24 4.27
C ALA A 162 -1.21 -23.21 4.98
N LEU A 163 -0.82 -24.28 5.67
CA LEU A 163 0.48 -24.40 6.32
C LEU A 163 1.64 -24.33 5.31
N GLN A 164 1.51 -24.92 4.12
CA GLN A 164 2.55 -24.81 3.08
C GLN A 164 2.70 -23.37 2.60
N VAL A 165 1.60 -22.67 2.34
CA VAL A 165 1.64 -21.26 1.95
C VAL A 165 2.25 -20.40 3.06
N GLU A 166 1.84 -20.62 4.30
CA GLU A 166 2.37 -19.89 5.46
C GLU A 166 3.87 -20.13 5.65
N GLN A 167 4.33 -21.37 5.48
CA GLN A 167 5.75 -21.70 5.53
C GLN A 167 6.57 -20.91 4.50
N VAL A 168 6.05 -20.74 3.28
CA VAL A 168 6.68 -19.92 2.24
C VAL A 168 6.69 -18.43 2.61
N LEU A 169 5.56 -17.89 3.07
CA LEU A 169 5.46 -16.48 3.48
C LEU A 169 6.34 -16.16 4.70
N ASN A 170 6.51 -17.12 5.62
CA ASN A 170 7.37 -16.99 6.79
C ASN A 170 8.87 -16.94 6.45
N GLN A 171 9.28 -17.32 5.23
CA GLN A 171 10.67 -17.15 4.78
C GLN A 171 11.01 -15.69 4.43
N ILE A 172 10.00 -14.82 4.33
CA ILE A 172 10.22 -13.38 4.16
C ILE A 172 10.52 -12.78 5.52
N SER A 173 11.71 -12.20 5.68
CA SER A 173 12.17 -11.59 6.94
C SER A 173 11.45 -10.29 7.28
N GLU A 174 11.14 -9.47 6.29
CA GLU A 174 10.59 -8.14 6.47
C GLU A 174 9.06 -8.19 6.45
N PRO A 175 8.37 -7.87 7.57
CA PRO A 175 6.92 -8.01 7.66
C PRO A 175 6.18 -7.08 6.68
N GLU A 176 6.69 -5.87 6.42
CA GLU A 176 6.10 -4.99 5.41
C GLU A 176 6.16 -5.58 4.00
N TYR A 177 7.20 -6.35 3.66
CA TYR A 177 7.31 -7.01 2.36
C TYR A 177 6.37 -8.21 2.27
N ARG A 178 6.25 -8.96 3.36
CA ARG A 178 5.29 -10.07 3.47
C ARG A 178 3.86 -9.60 3.17
N GLU A 179 3.43 -8.48 3.74
CA GLU A 179 2.10 -7.91 3.45
C GLU A 179 1.94 -7.46 1.99
N MET A 180 2.99 -6.89 1.38
CA MET A 180 2.94 -6.57 -0.06
C MET A 180 2.76 -7.81 -0.93
N ILE A 181 3.37 -8.93 -0.56
CA ILE A 181 3.18 -10.22 -1.25
C ILE A 181 1.76 -10.75 -1.02
N ILE A 182 1.24 -10.68 0.20
CA ILE A 182 -0.14 -11.10 0.53
C ILE A 182 -1.16 -10.30 -0.29
N GLU A 183 -1.03 -8.98 -0.36
CA GLU A 183 -1.89 -8.12 -1.20
C GLU A 183 -1.79 -8.50 -2.68
N THR A 184 -0.59 -8.78 -3.16
CA THR A 184 -0.37 -9.17 -4.56
C THR A 184 -1.03 -10.51 -4.89
N LEU A 185 -0.90 -11.50 -4.01
CA LEU A 185 -1.57 -12.80 -4.14
C LEU A 185 -3.09 -12.67 -4.09
N ALA A 186 -3.62 -11.81 -3.21
CA ALA A 186 -5.05 -11.53 -3.14
C ALA A 186 -5.58 -10.87 -4.42
N LEU A 187 -4.79 -10.00 -5.07
CA LEU A 187 -5.13 -9.41 -6.37
C LEU A 187 -5.02 -10.42 -7.52
N LEU A 188 -3.99 -11.28 -7.52
CA LEU A 188 -3.83 -12.35 -8.51
C LEU A 188 -5.05 -13.30 -8.53
N GLY A 189 -5.60 -13.63 -7.37
CA GLY A 189 -6.83 -14.44 -7.30
C GLY A 189 -8.07 -13.76 -7.88
N LYS A 190 -8.04 -12.43 -8.05
CA LYS A 190 -9.12 -11.62 -8.65
C LYS A 190 -8.78 -11.19 -10.08
N MET A 191 -7.76 -11.79 -10.69
CA MET A 191 -7.21 -11.34 -11.97
C MET A 191 -8.25 -11.31 -13.12
N ASP A 192 -9.22 -12.23 -13.15
CA ASP A 192 -10.26 -12.24 -14.20
C ASP A 192 -11.09 -10.95 -14.20
N ILE A 193 -11.39 -10.44 -13.01
CA ILE A 193 -12.14 -9.19 -12.82
C ILE A 193 -11.26 -7.99 -13.19
N LEU A 194 -9.97 -8.05 -12.83
CA LEU A 194 -9.03 -6.93 -12.97
C LEU A 194 -8.55 -6.74 -14.41
N LEU A 195 -8.19 -7.81 -15.11
CA LEU A 195 -7.63 -7.76 -16.47
C LEU A 195 -8.70 -7.64 -17.56
N LYS A 196 -9.98 -7.87 -17.22
CA LYS A 196 -11.11 -7.84 -18.17
C LYS A 196 -10.82 -8.63 -19.46
N THR A 197 -10.10 -9.73 -19.33
CA THR A 197 -9.57 -10.54 -20.43
C THR A 197 -9.75 -12.01 -20.10
N ASP A 198 -10.30 -12.78 -21.05
CA ASP A 198 -10.55 -14.21 -20.88
C ASP A 198 -9.30 -15.09 -21.01
N ARG A 199 -8.18 -14.52 -21.48
CA ARG A 199 -6.91 -15.21 -21.73
C ARG A 199 -5.70 -14.42 -21.21
N PRO A 200 -5.45 -14.40 -19.89
CA PRO A 200 -4.24 -13.80 -19.33
C PRO A 200 -3.00 -14.51 -19.87
N ASN A 201 -1.93 -13.76 -20.13
CA ASN A 201 -0.66 -14.28 -20.62
C ASN A 201 0.15 -14.92 -19.48
N ILE A 202 -0.29 -16.10 -19.05
CA ILE A 202 0.35 -16.86 -17.98
C ILE A 202 1.59 -17.59 -18.53
N PRO A 203 2.78 -17.46 -17.92
CA PRO A 203 3.96 -18.19 -18.36
C PRO A 203 3.80 -19.70 -18.18
N HIS A 204 4.21 -20.46 -19.19
CA HIS A 204 4.13 -21.92 -19.21
C HIS A 204 5.49 -22.60 -18.99
N ASP A 205 6.58 -21.88 -19.20
CA ASP A 205 7.96 -22.36 -19.20
C ASP A 205 8.64 -22.21 -17.82
N HIS A 206 8.23 -21.23 -17.01
CA HIS A 206 8.78 -20.98 -15.68
C HIS A 206 7.70 -20.63 -14.66
N ALA A 207 8.03 -20.73 -13.36
CA ALA A 207 7.12 -20.34 -12.28
C ALA A 207 6.92 -18.82 -12.29
N PHE A 208 5.69 -18.37 -12.07
CA PHE A 208 5.37 -16.94 -12.10
C PHE A 208 5.94 -16.23 -10.87
N ASP A 209 6.84 -15.27 -11.09
CA ASP A 209 7.54 -14.54 -10.02
C ASP A 209 6.65 -13.43 -9.43
N VAL A 210 6.15 -13.67 -8.21
CA VAL A 210 5.30 -12.71 -7.49
C VAL A 210 6.12 -11.50 -7.03
N ASP A 211 7.39 -11.71 -6.65
CA ASP A 211 8.30 -10.63 -6.25
C ASP A 211 8.52 -9.63 -7.39
N ALA A 212 8.56 -10.13 -8.64
CA ALA A 212 8.70 -9.29 -9.83
C ALA A 212 7.52 -8.32 -10.01
N VAL A 213 6.30 -8.76 -9.69
CA VAL A 213 5.10 -7.91 -9.72
C VAL A 213 5.23 -6.76 -8.73
N VAL A 214 5.60 -7.05 -7.48
CA VAL A 214 5.74 -6.01 -6.43
C VAL A 214 6.84 -5.02 -6.80
N LYS A 215 7.99 -5.51 -7.29
CA LYS A 215 9.10 -4.67 -7.74
C LYS A 215 8.70 -3.82 -8.96
N ARG A 216 7.92 -4.37 -9.89
CA ARG A 216 7.39 -3.61 -11.04
C ARG A 216 6.41 -2.53 -10.58
N ALA A 217 5.50 -2.85 -9.69
CA ALA A 217 4.56 -1.88 -9.11
C ALA A 217 5.29 -0.73 -8.40
N ASN A 218 6.34 -1.03 -7.63
CA ASN A 218 7.19 -0.01 -7.01
C ASN A 218 7.85 0.90 -8.05
N LYS A 219 8.34 0.35 -9.17
CA LYS A 219 8.90 1.18 -10.27
C LYS A 219 7.84 2.11 -10.87
N ILE A 220 6.64 1.60 -11.14
CA ILE A 220 5.51 2.40 -11.64
C ILE A 220 5.14 3.49 -10.64
N PHE A 221 5.09 3.16 -9.34
CA PHE A 221 4.84 4.11 -8.25
C PHE A 221 5.88 5.24 -8.24
N VAL A 222 7.18 4.90 -8.25
CA VAL A 222 8.26 5.89 -8.21
C VAL A 222 8.22 6.80 -9.44
N GLU A 223 8.04 6.23 -10.64
CA GLU A 223 7.97 7.01 -11.87
C GLU A 223 6.76 7.94 -11.91
N HIS A 224 5.58 7.45 -11.49
CA HIS A 224 4.39 8.30 -11.43
C HIS A 224 4.57 9.45 -10.42
N ASN A 225 5.14 9.19 -9.25
CA ASN A 225 5.40 10.21 -8.25
C ASN A 225 6.50 11.20 -8.68
N ARG A 226 7.47 10.75 -9.48
CA ARG A 226 8.47 11.62 -10.12
C ARG A 226 7.81 12.63 -11.06
N GLN A 227 6.89 12.16 -11.91
CA GLN A 227 6.14 13.02 -12.83
C GLN A 227 5.21 14.00 -12.12
N MET A 228 4.76 13.64 -10.92
CA MET A 228 3.90 14.48 -10.07
C MET A 228 4.70 15.36 -9.10
N GLU A 229 6.04 15.21 -9.05
CA GLU A 229 6.94 15.95 -8.17
C GLU A 229 6.52 15.90 -6.68
N THR A 230 6.14 14.71 -6.20
CA THR A 230 5.75 14.50 -4.79
C THR A 230 6.97 14.34 -3.88
N ILE A 231 6.75 14.14 -2.58
CA ILE A 231 7.81 13.89 -1.58
C ILE A 231 8.78 12.76 -1.93
N VAL A 232 8.36 11.83 -2.80
CA VAL A 232 9.20 10.74 -3.33
C VAL A 232 10.44 11.28 -4.08
N MET A 233 10.39 12.52 -4.58
CA MET A 233 11.54 13.24 -5.15
C MET A 233 12.70 13.42 -4.17
N GLU A 234 12.41 13.52 -2.88
CA GLU A 234 13.45 13.62 -1.85
C GLU A 234 14.14 12.26 -1.58
N CYS A 235 13.55 11.16 -2.09
CA CYS A 235 14.11 9.81 -2.02
C CYS A 235 14.57 9.25 -3.37
N CYS A 236 14.46 7.93 -3.50
CA CYS A 236 14.34 7.13 -4.72
C CYS A 236 14.11 7.84 -6.08
N ALA A 237 13.19 8.82 -6.21
CA ALA A 237 12.95 9.46 -7.52
C ALA A 237 14.06 10.44 -7.94
N SER A 238 14.89 10.93 -7.00
CA SER A 238 16.12 11.69 -7.29
C SER A 238 17.33 10.81 -7.59
N GLY A 239 17.19 9.49 -7.61
CA GLY A 239 18.29 8.54 -7.80
C GLY A 239 19.03 8.16 -6.51
N LYS A 240 18.58 8.64 -5.35
CA LYS A 240 19.06 8.19 -4.04
C LYS A 240 18.51 6.79 -3.71
N ARG A 241 19.21 6.04 -2.87
CA ARG A 241 18.65 4.81 -2.28
C ARG A 241 17.64 5.20 -1.19
N CYS A 242 16.54 4.46 -1.14
CA CYS A 242 15.52 4.61 -0.10
C CYS A 242 15.67 3.46 0.91
N ASP A 243 15.30 3.71 2.16
CA ASP A 243 15.44 2.76 3.28
C ASP A 243 14.33 1.68 3.30
N GLY A 244 13.52 1.58 2.25
CA GLY A 244 12.50 0.54 2.16
C GLY A 244 13.11 -0.85 1.99
N ALA A 245 12.51 -1.82 2.67
CA ALA A 245 12.90 -3.23 2.58
C ALA A 245 12.93 -3.73 1.13
N GLN A 246 13.81 -4.69 0.83
CA GLN A 246 13.97 -5.30 -0.49
C GLN A 246 14.25 -4.30 -1.64
N GLY A 247 14.85 -3.14 -1.31
CA GLY A 247 15.20 -2.11 -2.29
C GLY A 247 14.00 -1.37 -2.87
N MET A 248 12.86 -1.38 -2.17
CA MET A 248 11.65 -0.67 -2.57
C MET A 248 11.56 0.72 -1.91
N CYS A 249 10.67 1.56 -2.43
CA CYS A 249 10.42 2.87 -1.86
C CYS A 249 9.65 2.75 -0.54
N GLN A 250 10.13 3.40 0.53
CA GLN A 250 9.46 3.42 1.82
C GLN A 250 8.06 4.05 1.75
N HIS A 251 7.89 5.07 0.90
CA HIS A 251 6.58 5.70 0.64
C HIS A 251 5.60 4.77 -0.08
N PHE A 252 6.10 3.77 -0.82
CA PHE A 252 5.21 2.78 -1.43
C PHE A 252 4.60 1.87 -0.37
N TYR A 253 5.39 1.43 0.61
CA TYR A 253 4.86 0.70 1.78
C TYR A 253 3.90 1.54 2.62
N ASP A 254 4.11 2.85 2.69
CA ASP A 254 3.23 3.76 3.41
C ASP A 254 2.02 4.24 2.61
N SER A 255 1.81 3.71 1.42
CA SER A 255 0.61 3.98 0.63
C SER A 255 -0.56 3.12 1.09
N ALA A 256 -1.76 3.70 1.06
CA ALA A 256 -3.00 2.98 1.41
C ALA A 256 -3.18 1.73 0.54
N PRO A 257 -3.70 0.62 1.07
CA PRO A 257 -3.85 -0.63 0.33
C PRO A 257 -4.82 -0.51 -0.85
N ALA A 258 -5.85 0.32 -0.70
CA ALA A 258 -6.89 0.56 -1.71
C ALA A 258 -7.08 2.06 -1.98
N GLY A 259 -7.77 2.36 -3.09
CA GLY A 259 -8.05 3.72 -3.54
C GLY A 259 -7.13 4.19 -4.67
N GLU A 260 -7.44 5.37 -5.21
CA GLU A 260 -6.63 6.00 -6.25
C GLU A 260 -5.23 6.30 -5.68
N TYR A 261 -4.20 5.87 -6.40
CA TYR A 261 -2.79 5.96 -5.96
C TYR A 261 -2.42 5.15 -4.71
N GLY A 262 -3.26 4.20 -4.28
CA GLY A 262 -2.89 3.19 -3.29
C GLY A 262 -1.98 2.10 -3.86
N THR A 263 -1.49 1.18 -3.02
CA THR A 263 -0.64 0.07 -3.47
C THR A 263 -1.36 -0.82 -4.49
N ALA A 264 -2.64 -1.15 -4.27
CA ALA A 264 -3.41 -1.95 -5.21
C ALA A 264 -3.47 -1.32 -6.61
N HIS A 265 -3.56 0.01 -6.72
CA HIS A 265 -3.56 0.69 -8.01
C HIS A 265 -2.30 0.38 -8.84
N TYR A 266 -1.12 0.43 -8.20
CA TYR A 266 0.14 0.14 -8.89
C TYR A 266 0.38 -1.35 -9.08
N LEU A 267 -0.06 -2.20 -8.14
CA LEU A 267 -0.02 -3.65 -8.26
C LEU A 267 -0.89 -4.13 -9.44
N ILE A 268 -2.11 -3.62 -9.57
CA ILE A 268 -3.01 -3.92 -10.69
C ILE A 268 -2.37 -3.48 -12.00
N LYS A 269 -1.78 -2.27 -12.07
CA LYS A 269 -1.06 -1.82 -13.27
C LYS A 269 0.11 -2.75 -13.63
N ALA A 270 0.90 -3.18 -12.64
CA ALA A 270 1.99 -4.12 -12.87
C ALA A 270 1.49 -5.49 -13.37
N LEU A 271 0.40 -6.01 -12.78
CA LEU A 271 -0.24 -7.24 -13.25
C LEU A 271 -0.76 -7.09 -14.68
N MET A 272 -1.37 -5.96 -15.03
CA MET A 272 -1.82 -5.69 -16.40
C MET A 272 -0.66 -5.63 -17.39
N GLU A 273 0.48 -5.05 -17.03
CA GLU A 273 1.66 -5.02 -17.90
C GLU A 273 2.32 -6.40 -18.07
N ILE A 274 2.28 -7.25 -17.04
CA ILE A 274 2.95 -8.56 -17.05
C ILE A 274 2.05 -9.66 -17.66
N LEU A 275 0.77 -9.69 -17.29
CA LEU A 275 -0.19 -10.74 -17.64
C LEU A 275 -1.22 -10.28 -18.68
N GLY A 276 -1.21 -9.01 -19.07
CA GLY A 276 -2.04 -8.51 -20.16
C GLY A 276 -1.70 -9.15 -21.51
N PRO A 277 -2.58 -8.99 -22.51
CA PRO A 277 -2.29 -9.45 -23.86
C PRO A 277 -0.99 -8.79 -24.37
N ALA A 278 -0.14 -9.57 -25.04
CA ALA A 278 1.02 -9.02 -25.72
C ALA A 278 0.55 -8.07 -26.83
N ASN A 279 1.02 -6.82 -26.80
CA ASN A 279 0.84 -5.85 -27.88
C ASN A 279 1.67 -6.25 -29.11
#